data_AF-A0A6J1PT07-F1
#
_entry.id   AF-A0A6J1PT07-F1
#
_cell.length_a   1.000
_cell.length_b   1.000
_cell.length_c   1.000
_cell.angle_alpha   90.00
_cell.angle_beta   90.00
_cell.angle_gamma   90.00
#
_symmetry.space_group_name_H-M   'P 1'
#
loop_
_entity.id
_entity.type
_entity.pdbx_description
1 polymer ?
#
loop_
_entity_poly.entity_id
_entity_poly.type
_entity_poly.pdbx_seq_one_letter_code
_entity_poly.pdbx_strand_id
1 'polypeptide(L)'
;MENVNMDELIPKLISGTYEEFCKNIVVFLKVYDKRTRFEELDSTCLREKLWNRLFYYLTDYVHIDQHHHCLAALRILSRDKTNLDDLITDDAIKIILQNAGLTKICEGEQISCTIVTIESLKLLCNLLFNSVKVQRLKVLISSLPYLIDRIKSYTDDVPHDVKLFDMRVLFLLTALNTSTRDIVKTDLCGDVYLIKIIEEFAAHNQNNETRVIKAEEITIVCEVLKVLFNLYIHSDNIGVEDQEKYKNLVLILYKLLTFKYPVQQDDLESHVVNLLTVIPYSCYAPIVQAAKGNDCKDVYQNMDMSAICVLLRFLDKKLECKTHLIENFSPIITALVRLVKSERIIRKYVRLQILPPLKDVMHRPEEGTTLRAKLCKLLTSPITELRDLVAELLFVLCKENVARMVKYTGYGNAAGMFAAKGLLGGRGQAETAYSSESEDSETEEYQKYKEQINPVIGCFEEPKPNPFEGMTEEQKEYEALKLVNLVDKLTREGVVRPCRIGADGKPEPVEHVLELQNELPRQQYGRKDSDSE
;
A
#
# COMPACT_ATOMS: atom_id res chain seq x y z
N MET A 1 -34.90 -27.65 -20.17
CA MET A 1 -35.15 -26.79 -18.99
C MET A 1 -36.63 -26.89 -18.72
N GLU A 2 -37.01 -27.84 -17.88
CA GLU A 2 -38.40 -27.93 -17.41
C GLU A 2 -38.71 -26.70 -16.56
N ASN A 3 -39.92 -26.17 -16.69
CA ASN A 3 -40.42 -25.03 -15.92
C ASN A 3 -40.39 -25.38 -14.42
N VAL A 4 -39.29 -25.05 -13.74
CA VAL A 4 -39.21 -25.12 -12.29
C VAL A 4 -40.20 -24.08 -11.75
N ASN A 5 -41.30 -24.54 -11.16
CA ASN A 5 -42.24 -23.66 -10.48
C ASN A 5 -41.53 -23.07 -9.25
N MET A 6 -41.05 -21.84 -9.39
CA MET A 6 -40.29 -21.12 -8.36
C MET A 6 -41.09 -20.94 -7.07
N ASP A 7 -42.42 -20.85 -7.19
CA ASP A 7 -43.34 -20.70 -6.06
C ASP A 7 -43.43 -21.98 -5.20
N GLU A 8 -43.10 -23.15 -5.77
CA GLU A 8 -43.10 -24.43 -5.05
C GLU A 8 -41.72 -24.86 -4.56
N LEU A 9 -40.63 -24.28 -5.09
CA LEU A 9 -39.26 -24.71 -4.80
C LEU A 9 -38.89 -24.52 -3.32
N ILE A 10 -39.11 -23.30 -2.80
CA ILE A 10 -38.75 -22.95 -1.41
C ILE A 10 -39.63 -23.67 -0.39
N PRO A 11 -40.98 -23.75 -0.57
CA PRO A 11 -41.81 -24.58 0.30
C PRO A 11 -41.39 -26.04 0.36
N LYS A 12 -41.06 -26.66 -0.79
CA LYS A 12 -40.58 -28.06 -0.84
C LYS A 12 -39.24 -28.25 -0.11
N LEU A 13 -38.37 -27.24 -0.09
CA LEU A 13 -37.15 -27.28 0.71
C LEU A 13 -37.41 -27.17 2.21
N ILE A 14 -38.41 -26.38 2.61
CA ILE A 14 -38.72 -26.12 4.03
C ILE A 14 -39.46 -27.32 4.65
N SER A 15 -40.49 -27.83 3.98
CA SER A 15 -41.42 -28.83 4.56
C SER A 15 -41.51 -30.14 3.78
N GLY A 16 -40.75 -30.30 2.69
CA GLY A 16 -40.76 -31.53 1.90
C GLY A 16 -40.05 -32.71 2.59
N THR A 17 -40.24 -33.88 2.00
CA THR A 17 -39.52 -35.11 2.36
C THR A 17 -38.01 -34.97 2.08
N TYR A 18 -37.19 -35.87 2.66
CA TYR A 18 -35.75 -35.85 2.40
C TYR A 18 -35.40 -36.01 0.91
N GLU A 19 -36.11 -36.88 0.18
CA GLU A 19 -35.91 -37.06 -1.27
C GLU A 19 -36.27 -35.80 -2.06
N GLU A 20 -37.36 -35.13 -1.70
CA GLU A 20 -37.73 -33.85 -2.29
C GLU A 20 -36.69 -32.77 -1.97
N PHE A 21 -36.19 -32.74 -0.73
CA PHE A 21 -35.13 -31.83 -0.33
C PHE A 21 -33.87 -32.02 -1.20
N CYS A 22 -33.37 -33.26 -1.33
CA CYS A 22 -32.19 -33.58 -2.14
C CYS A 22 -32.32 -33.16 -3.61
N LYS A 23 -33.50 -33.34 -4.21
CA LYS A 23 -33.76 -32.92 -5.60
C LYS A 23 -33.82 -31.40 -5.72
N ASN A 24 -34.55 -30.75 -4.82
CA ASN A 24 -34.81 -29.31 -4.89
C ASN A 24 -33.60 -28.47 -4.47
N ILE A 25 -32.71 -28.96 -3.59
CA ILE A 25 -31.55 -28.18 -3.13
C ILE A 25 -30.57 -27.96 -4.28
N VAL A 26 -30.37 -28.96 -5.14
CA VAL A 26 -29.53 -28.84 -6.34
C VAL A 26 -30.13 -27.84 -7.34
N VAL A 27 -31.46 -27.82 -7.48
CA VAL A 27 -32.16 -26.83 -8.32
C VAL A 27 -32.00 -25.42 -7.74
N PHE A 28 -32.18 -25.27 -6.43
CA PHE A 28 -31.98 -24.00 -5.72
C PHE A 28 -30.58 -23.45 -5.95
N LEU A 29 -29.54 -24.27 -5.77
CA LEU A 29 -28.16 -23.84 -5.98
C LEU A 29 -27.95 -23.33 -7.40
N LYS A 30 -28.49 -24.01 -8.43
CA LYS A 30 -28.36 -23.57 -9.83
C LYS A 30 -29.08 -22.26 -10.11
N VAL A 31 -30.28 -22.07 -9.57
CA VAL A 31 -31.10 -20.88 -9.83
C VAL A 31 -30.56 -19.66 -9.09
N TYR A 32 -30.12 -19.83 -7.85
CA TYR A 32 -29.71 -18.74 -6.97
C TYR A 32 -28.19 -18.50 -6.94
N ASP A 33 -27.37 -19.26 -7.69
CA ASP A 33 -25.90 -19.20 -7.64
C ASP A 33 -25.32 -17.79 -7.83
N LYS A 34 -25.93 -16.95 -8.67
CA LYS A 34 -25.47 -15.58 -8.94
C LYS A 34 -26.24 -14.50 -8.18
N ARG A 35 -27.23 -14.90 -7.38
CA ARG A 35 -28.10 -13.95 -6.68
C ARG A 35 -27.42 -13.41 -5.41
N THR A 36 -27.66 -12.15 -5.13
CA THR A 36 -27.06 -11.40 -3.99
C THR A 36 -28.09 -10.78 -3.04
N ARG A 37 -29.36 -10.67 -3.46
CA ARG A 37 -30.47 -10.15 -2.64
C ARG A 37 -31.73 -11.02 -2.78
N PHE A 38 -32.49 -11.16 -1.69
CA PHE A 38 -33.64 -12.07 -1.59
C PHE A 38 -34.89 -11.41 -0.99
N GLU A 39 -35.30 -10.26 -1.54
CA GLU A 39 -36.46 -9.49 -1.07
C GLU A 39 -37.75 -10.32 -1.00
N GLU A 40 -37.96 -11.25 -1.94
CA GLU A 40 -39.11 -12.17 -1.92
C GLU A 40 -39.09 -13.15 -0.75
N LEU A 41 -37.90 -13.56 -0.29
CA LEU A 41 -37.74 -14.51 0.82
C LEU A 41 -37.79 -13.81 2.18
N ASP A 42 -37.31 -12.56 2.23
CA ASP A 42 -37.31 -11.76 3.45
C ASP A 42 -38.73 -11.25 3.78
N SER A 43 -39.47 -10.76 2.79
CA SER A 43 -40.85 -10.25 2.96
C SER A 43 -41.84 -11.30 3.48
N THR A 44 -41.56 -12.58 3.25
CA THR A 44 -42.41 -13.73 3.60
C THR A 44 -41.85 -14.58 4.75
N CYS A 45 -40.74 -14.16 5.37
CA CYS A 45 -39.97 -14.93 6.37
C CYS A 45 -39.56 -16.34 5.90
N LEU A 46 -39.53 -16.60 4.59
CA LEU A 46 -39.15 -17.89 4.02
C LEU A 46 -37.65 -18.13 4.13
N ARG A 47 -36.84 -17.05 4.11
CA ARG A 47 -35.40 -17.14 4.28
C ARG A 47 -35.01 -17.72 5.64
N GLU A 48 -35.64 -17.25 6.71
CA GLU A 48 -35.42 -17.75 8.08
C GLU A 48 -35.83 -19.23 8.21
N LYS A 49 -37.01 -19.58 7.70
CA LYS A 49 -37.50 -20.97 7.72
C LYS A 49 -36.56 -21.91 6.96
N LEU A 50 -36.11 -21.49 5.78
CA LEU A 50 -35.15 -22.24 4.99
C LEU A 50 -33.80 -22.36 5.73
N TRP A 51 -33.30 -21.27 6.29
CA TRP A 51 -32.07 -21.23 7.07
C TRP A 51 -32.09 -22.26 8.20
N ASN A 52 -33.15 -22.26 9.01
CA ASN A 52 -33.34 -23.22 10.10
C ASN A 52 -33.41 -24.67 9.60
N ARG A 53 -34.08 -24.91 8.48
CA ARG A 53 -34.16 -26.23 7.86
C ARG A 53 -32.81 -26.74 7.36
N LEU A 54 -31.97 -25.85 6.82
CA LEU A 54 -30.62 -26.20 6.39
C LEU A 54 -29.73 -26.58 7.59
N PHE A 55 -29.81 -25.83 8.70
CA PHE A 55 -29.09 -26.18 9.93
C PHE A 55 -29.57 -27.49 10.55
N TYR A 56 -30.88 -27.79 10.48
CA TYR A 56 -31.42 -29.08 10.92
C TYR A 56 -30.74 -30.26 10.21
N TYR A 57 -30.57 -30.19 8.88
CA TYR A 57 -29.87 -31.24 8.13
C TYR A 57 -28.36 -31.25 8.36
N LEU A 58 -27.74 -30.11 8.69
CA LEU A 58 -26.32 -30.07 9.07
C LEU A 58 -26.03 -30.71 10.43
N THR A 59 -27.01 -30.71 11.34
CA THR A 59 -26.90 -31.43 12.62
C THR A 59 -27.21 -32.93 12.51
N ASP A 60 -27.74 -33.37 11.37
CA ASP A 60 -28.08 -34.77 11.13
C ASP A 60 -26.91 -35.53 10.51
N TYR A 61 -26.27 -36.39 11.31
CA TYR A 61 -25.15 -37.23 10.91
C TYR A 61 -25.56 -38.45 10.06
N VAL A 62 -26.86 -38.70 9.86
CA VAL A 62 -27.34 -39.76 8.97
C VAL A 62 -27.21 -39.35 7.50
N HIS A 63 -27.29 -38.05 7.21
CA HIS A 63 -27.38 -37.51 5.85
C HIS A 63 -26.19 -36.60 5.48
N ILE A 64 -24.97 -37.04 5.81
CA ILE A 64 -23.71 -36.31 5.56
C ILE A 64 -23.54 -35.95 4.08
N ASP A 65 -24.06 -36.79 3.17
CA ASP A 65 -23.99 -36.58 1.72
C ASP A 65 -24.59 -35.24 1.27
N GLN A 66 -25.50 -34.64 2.03
CA GLN A 66 -26.14 -33.37 1.69
C GLN A 66 -25.56 -32.15 2.41
N HIS A 67 -24.60 -32.35 3.32
CA HIS A 67 -24.02 -31.24 4.10
C HIS A 67 -23.39 -30.18 3.20
N HIS A 68 -22.68 -30.60 2.14
CA HIS A 68 -22.08 -29.66 1.19
C HIS A 68 -23.13 -28.82 0.43
N HIS A 69 -24.26 -29.42 0.03
CA HIS A 69 -25.37 -28.68 -0.59
C HIS A 69 -26.02 -27.70 0.39
N CYS A 70 -26.18 -28.11 1.65
CA CYS A 70 -26.73 -27.25 2.70
C CYS A 70 -25.82 -26.03 2.96
N LEU A 71 -24.52 -26.25 3.10
CA LEU A 71 -23.52 -25.18 3.28
C LEU A 71 -23.44 -24.26 2.07
N ALA A 72 -23.50 -24.79 0.85
CA ALA A 72 -23.54 -23.99 -0.36
C ALA A 72 -24.81 -23.12 -0.43
N ALA A 73 -25.95 -23.63 0.01
CA ALA A 73 -27.20 -22.88 0.07
C ALA A 73 -27.13 -21.78 1.15
N LEU A 74 -26.63 -22.10 2.34
CA LEU A 74 -26.36 -21.11 3.39
C LEU A 74 -25.37 -20.03 2.91
N ARG A 75 -24.33 -20.41 2.16
CA ARG A 75 -23.36 -19.47 1.56
C ARG A 75 -24.03 -18.51 0.58
N ILE A 76 -24.99 -18.97 -0.21
CA ILE A 76 -25.77 -18.13 -1.12
C ILE A 76 -26.67 -17.19 -0.32
N LEU A 77 -27.41 -17.73 0.67
CA LEU A 77 -28.31 -16.94 1.52
C LEU A 77 -27.57 -15.90 2.37
N SER A 78 -26.32 -16.15 2.77
CA SER A 78 -25.51 -15.22 3.58
C SER A 78 -24.93 -14.03 2.83
N ARG A 79 -25.12 -13.96 1.50
CA ARG A 79 -24.70 -12.80 0.68
C ARG A 79 -25.55 -11.57 0.93
N ASP A 80 -26.80 -11.78 1.31
CA ASP A 80 -27.73 -10.70 1.64
C ASP A 80 -27.56 -10.31 3.11
N LYS A 81 -27.33 -9.02 3.36
CA LYS A 81 -27.08 -8.49 4.71
C LYS A 81 -28.38 -8.29 5.50
N THR A 82 -29.53 -8.29 4.83
CA THR A 82 -30.84 -8.04 5.43
C THR A 82 -31.12 -9.06 6.53
N ASN A 83 -31.36 -8.60 7.77
CA ASN A 83 -31.63 -9.39 8.98
C ASN A 83 -30.63 -10.54 9.28
N LEU A 84 -29.42 -10.48 8.71
CA LEU A 84 -28.45 -11.57 8.85
C LEU A 84 -27.97 -11.75 10.30
N ASP A 85 -27.86 -10.65 11.06
CA ASP A 85 -27.49 -10.67 12.48
C ASP A 85 -28.53 -11.40 13.37
N ASP A 86 -29.80 -11.42 12.94
CA ASP A 86 -30.88 -12.11 13.66
C ASP A 86 -30.91 -13.61 13.32
N LEU A 87 -30.59 -13.97 12.08
CA LEU A 87 -30.55 -15.36 11.61
C LEU A 87 -29.38 -16.17 12.21
N ILE A 88 -28.29 -15.50 12.59
CA ILE A 88 -27.08 -16.17 13.05
C ILE A 88 -27.07 -16.26 14.57
N THR A 89 -27.02 -17.50 15.08
CA THR A 89 -26.84 -17.83 16.49
C THR A 89 -25.44 -18.33 16.77
N ASP A 90 -25.03 -18.29 18.05
CA ASP A 90 -23.74 -18.84 18.47
C ASP A 90 -23.61 -20.33 18.15
N ASP A 91 -24.71 -21.09 18.26
CA ASP A 91 -24.74 -22.51 17.94
C ASP A 91 -24.63 -22.78 16.43
N ALA A 92 -25.25 -21.94 15.60
CA ALA A 92 -25.07 -22.00 14.15
C ALA A 92 -23.59 -21.82 13.76
N ILE A 93 -22.89 -20.89 14.41
CA ILE A 93 -21.44 -20.68 14.17
C ILE A 93 -20.62 -21.88 14.65
N LYS A 94 -20.94 -22.49 15.79
CA LYS A 94 -20.27 -23.71 16.25
C LYS A 94 -20.42 -24.84 15.24
N ILE A 95 -21.61 -25.06 14.69
CA ILE A 95 -21.86 -26.08 13.66
C ILE A 95 -21.03 -25.80 12.40
N ILE A 96 -20.95 -24.54 11.96
CA ILE A 96 -20.12 -24.16 10.81
C ILE A 96 -18.64 -24.43 11.10
N LEU A 97 -18.16 -24.08 12.30
CA LEU A 97 -16.77 -24.33 12.70
C LEU A 97 -16.46 -25.83 12.78
N GLN A 98 -17.40 -26.65 13.25
CA GLN A 98 -17.27 -28.11 13.26
C GLN A 98 -17.13 -28.67 11.83
N ASN A 99 -18.01 -28.25 10.92
CA ASN A 99 -17.95 -28.65 9.51
C ASN A 99 -16.71 -28.09 8.78
N ALA A 100 -16.18 -26.96 9.23
CA ALA A 100 -14.92 -26.41 8.77
C ALA A 100 -13.68 -27.09 9.40
N GLY A 101 -13.85 -28.01 10.35
CA GLY A 101 -12.75 -28.65 11.07
C GLY A 101 -11.94 -27.69 11.96
N LEU A 102 -12.60 -26.70 12.55
CA LEU A 102 -12.02 -25.65 13.40
C LEU A 102 -12.49 -25.73 14.87
N THR A 103 -12.80 -26.94 15.33
CA THR A 103 -13.20 -27.24 16.72
C THR A 103 -12.47 -28.47 17.24
N LYS A 104 -12.51 -28.70 18.56
CA LYS A 104 -11.97 -29.93 19.16
C LYS A 104 -12.62 -31.14 18.50
N ILE A 105 -11.79 -32.01 17.92
CA ILE A 105 -12.24 -33.25 17.31
C ILE A 105 -12.65 -34.19 18.45
N CYS A 106 -13.94 -34.49 18.55
CA CYS A 106 -14.39 -35.68 19.26
C CYS A 106 -14.12 -36.87 18.34
N GLU A 107 -13.29 -37.83 18.78
CA GLU A 107 -13.02 -39.05 18.02
C GLU A 107 -14.36 -39.74 17.70
N GLY A 108 -14.74 -39.76 16.40
CA GLY A 108 -16.02 -40.31 15.91
C GLY A 108 -16.87 -39.36 15.06
N GLU A 109 -16.62 -38.06 15.06
CA GLU A 109 -17.46 -37.03 14.38
C GLU A 109 -16.75 -36.30 13.23
N GLN A 110 -15.69 -36.89 12.67
CA GLN A 110 -14.92 -36.22 11.61
C GLN A 110 -15.61 -36.41 10.25
N ILE A 111 -16.31 -35.36 9.79
CA ILE A 111 -16.74 -35.27 8.40
C ILE A 111 -15.48 -35.00 7.56
N SER A 112 -14.78 -36.07 7.14
CA SER A 112 -13.58 -35.98 6.29
C SER A 112 -13.94 -35.69 4.83
N CYS A 113 -14.82 -34.71 4.59
CA CYS A 113 -15.21 -34.32 3.25
C CYS A 113 -14.64 -32.93 2.94
N THR A 114 -13.59 -32.91 2.11
CA THR A 114 -12.94 -31.68 1.64
C THR A 114 -13.94 -30.64 1.11
N ILE A 115 -14.99 -31.08 0.42
CA ILE A 115 -16.02 -30.20 -0.15
C ILE A 115 -16.83 -29.50 0.97
N VAL A 116 -17.19 -30.24 2.03
CA VAL A 116 -17.87 -29.70 3.21
C VAL A 116 -16.99 -28.65 3.91
N THR A 117 -15.70 -28.94 4.08
CA THR A 117 -14.74 -27.99 4.66
C THR A 117 -14.68 -26.70 3.84
N ILE A 118 -14.53 -26.81 2.53
CA ILE A 118 -14.42 -25.66 1.63
C ILE A 118 -15.69 -24.80 1.66
N GLU A 119 -16.88 -25.41 1.55
CA GLU A 119 -18.14 -24.66 1.60
C GLU A 119 -18.38 -24.02 2.99
N SER A 120 -17.96 -24.68 4.08
CA SER A 120 -18.02 -24.12 5.43
C SER A 120 -17.12 -22.89 5.58
N LEU A 121 -15.88 -22.95 5.08
CA LEU A 121 -14.95 -21.82 5.13
C LEU A 121 -15.42 -20.65 4.26
N LYS A 122 -15.98 -20.93 3.07
CA LYS A 122 -16.60 -19.92 2.21
C LYS A 122 -17.79 -19.24 2.90
N LEU A 123 -18.68 -20.03 3.52
CA LEU A 123 -19.79 -19.52 4.31
C LEU A 123 -19.26 -18.64 5.44
N LEU A 124 -18.26 -19.11 6.20
CA LEU A 124 -17.66 -18.35 7.30
C LEU A 124 -17.09 -17.01 6.84
N CYS A 125 -16.39 -16.97 5.70
CA CYS A 125 -15.91 -15.72 5.11
C CYS A 125 -17.06 -14.74 4.81
N ASN A 126 -18.16 -15.22 4.21
CA ASN A 126 -19.33 -14.38 3.95
C ASN A 126 -19.92 -13.81 5.25
N LEU A 127 -20.08 -14.64 6.27
CA LEU A 127 -20.64 -14.22 7.56
C LEU A 127 -19.73 -13.19 8.25
N LEU A 128 -18.42 -13.43 8.28
CA LEU A 128 -17.43 -12.48 8.80
C LEU A 128 -17.47 -11.13 8.06
N PHE A 129 -17.64 -11.14 6.74
CA PHE A 129 -17.68 -9.92 5.95
C PHE A 129 -19.00 -9.16 6.08
N ASN A 130 -20.13 -9.87 6.24
CA ASN A 130 -21.47 -9.28 6.17
C ASN A 130 -22.12 -9.01 7.53
N SER A 131 -21.69 -9.66 8.62
CA SER A 131 -22.32 -9.56 9.94
C SER A 131 -21.36 -9.00 10.99
N VAL A 132 -21.70 -7.82 11.54
CA VAL A 132 -20.93 -7.20 12.64
C VAL A 132 -21.07 -8.01 13.92
N LYS A 133 -22.22 -8.64 14.14
CA LYS A 133 -22.43 -9.57 15.27
C LYS A 133 -21.42 -10.71 15.22
N VAL A 134 -21.28 -11.37 14.06
CA VAL A 134 -20.34 -12.49 13.86
C VAL A 134 -18.91 -12.05 14.12
N GLN A 135 -18.49 -10.88 13.63
CA GLN A 135 -17.12 -10.36 13.84
C GLN A 135 -16.71 -10.26 15.31
N ARG A 136 -17.68 -10.13 16.24
CA ARG A 136 -17.45 -9.97 17.67
C ARG A 136 -17.64 -11.27 18.48
N LEU A 137 -17.98 -12.38 17.84
CA LEU A 137 -18.24 -13.63 18.55
C LEU A 137 -16.95 -14.23 19.11
N LYS A 138 -16.95 -14.50 20.42
CA LYS A 138 -15.83 -15.13 21.13
C LYS A 138 -15.52 -16.54 20.61
N VAL A 139 -16.53 -17.26 20.13
CA VAL A 139 -16.38 -18.62 19.59
C VAL A 139 -15.39 -18.66 18.42
N LEU A 140 -15.33 -17.60 17.60
CA LEU A 140 -14.37 -17.50 16.50
C LEU A 140 -12.94 -17.32 17.00
N ILE A 141 -12.75 -16.54 18.06
CA ILE A 141 -11.44 -16.37 18.70
C ILE A 141 -10.98 -17.72 19.27
N SER A 142 -11.89 -18.46 19.91
CA SER A 142 -11.61 -19.83 20.39
C SER A 142 -11.30 -20.84 19.27
N SER A 143 -11.63 -20.53 18.01
CA SER A 143 -11.32 -21.38 16.85
C SER A 143 -9.92 -21.16 16.26
N LEU A 144 -9.27 -20.02 16.60
CA LEU A 144 -7.95 -19.66 16.06
C LEU A 144 -6.86 -20.71 16.30
N PRO A 145 -6.74 -21.36 17.48
CA PRO A 145 -5.73 -22.40 17.69
C PRO A 145 -5.85 -23.55 16.67
N TYR A 146 -7.06 -24.00 16.39
CA TYR A 146 -7.31 -25.07 15.41
C TYR A 146 -6.95 -24.65 13.99
N LEU A 147 -7.23 -23.38 13.63
CA LEU A 147 -6.84 -22.83 12.33
C LEU A 147 -5.32 -22.77 12.20
N ILE A 148 -4.61 -22.28 13.22
CA ILE A 148 -3.15 -22.19 13.22
C ILE A 148 -2.51 -23.59 13.22
N ASP A 149 -3.04 -24.54 13.99
CA ASP A 149 -2.57 -25.93 13.98
C ASP A 149 -2.75 -26.57 12.60
N ARG A 150 -3.88 -26.33 11.92
CA ARG A 150 -4.07 -26.79 10.54
C ARG A 150 -3.06 -26.17 9.58
N ILE A 151 -2.81 -24.86 9.68
CA ILE A 151 -1.83 -24.14 8.87
C ILE A 151 -0.42 -24.69 9.09
N LYS A 152 -0.04 -24.95 10.35
CA LYS A 152 1.24 -25.56 10.73
C LYS A 152 1.42 -26.96 10.13
N SER A 153 0.34 -27.71 9.98
CA SER A 153 0.32 -29.08 9.44
C SER A 153 0.04 -29.16 7.94
N TYR A 154 0.14 -28.05 7.19
CA TYR A 154 0.00 -28.09 5.74
C TYR A 154 1.02 -29.04 5.10
N THR A 155 0.51 -29.90 4.24
CA THR A 155 1.28 -30.73 3.31
C THR A 155 0.95 -30.33 1.87
N ASP A 156 1.68 -30.89 0.91
CA ASP A 156 1.41 -30.69 -0.52
C ASP A 156 0.04 -31.25 -0.94
N ASP A 157 -0.49 -32.23 -0.20
CA ASP A 157 -1.78 -32.87 -0.47
C ASP A 157 -2.98 -32.02 -0.05
N VAL A 158 -2.77 -30.97 0.75
CA VAL A 158 -3.87 -30.09 1.19
C VAL A 158 -4.36 -29.26 -0.02
N PRO A 159 -5.67 -29.35 -0.36
CA PRO A 159 -6.22 -28.64 -1.52
C PRO A 159 -6.02 -27.12 -1.46
N HIS A 160 -5.73 -26.52 -2.61
CA HIS A 160 -5.51 -25.06 -2.72
C HIS A 160 -6.67 -24.23 -2.17
N ASP A 161 -7.91 -24.65 -2.40
CA ASP A 161 -9.10 -23.97 -1.87
C ASP A 161 -9.13 -23.94 -0.34
N VAL A 162 -8.73 -25.02 0.34
CA VAL A 162 -8.66 -25.04 1.80
C VAL A 162 -7.62 -24.04 2.28
N LYS A 163 -6.40 -24.06 1.71
CA LYS A 163 -5.35 -23.10 2.05
C LYS A 163 -5.81 -21.65 1.82
N LEU A 164 -6.48 -21.40 0.70
CA LEU A 164 -6.99 -20.07 0.34
C LEU A 164 -8.01 -19.54 1.34
N PHE A 165 -9.03 -20.34 1.66
CA PHE A 165 -10.09 -19.89 2.56
C PHE A 165 -9.67 -19.88 4.03
N ASP A 166 -8.71 -20.71 4.44
CA ASP A 166 -8.05 -20.60 5.75
C ASP A 166 -7.37 -19.23 5.91
N MET A 167 -6.56 -18.84 4.92
CA MET A 167 -5.90 -17.53 4.94
C MET A 167 -6.90 -16.38 4.90
N ARG A 168 -8.01 -16.50 4.13
CA ARG A 168 -9.06 -15.48 4.10
C ARG A 168 -9.80 -15.33 5.42
N VAL A 169 -10.13 -16.45 6.08
CA VAL A 169 -10.72 -16.41 7.43
C VAL A 169 -9.76 -15.72 8.39
N LEU A 170 -8.47 -16.09 8.38
CA LEU A 170 -7.45 -15.49 9.22
C LEU A 170 -7.27 -13.99 8.92
N PHE A 171 -7.27 -13.60 7.64
CA PHE A 171 -7.21 -12.21 7.21
C PHE A 171 -8.40 -11.41 7.71
N LEU A 172 -9.63 -11.91 7.53
CA LEU A 172 -10.83 -11.21 7.99
C LEU A 172 -10.84 -11.06 9.51
N LEU A 173 -10.48 -12.12 10.26
CA LEU A 173 -10.43 -12.08 11.71
C LEU A 173 -9.39 -11.08 12.23
N THR A 174 -8.21 -11.01 11.60
CA THR A 174 -7.13 -10.08 11.98
C THR A 174 -7.35 -8.66 11.46
N ALA A 175 -8.07 -8.49 10.36
CA ALA A 175 -8.43 -7.17 9.82
C ALA A 175 -9.49 -6.50 10.69
N LEU A 176 -10.56 -7.23 11.02
CA LEU A 176 -11.78 -6.71 11.65
C LEU A 176 -11.68 -6.61 13.18
N ASN A 177 -10.83 -7.43 13.81
CA ASN A 177 -10.63 -7.39 15.25
C ASN A 177 -9.15 -7.20 15.58
N THR A 178 -8.80 -6.06 16.18
CA THR A 178 -7.40 -5.76 16.52
C THR A 178 -6.85 -6.70 17.60
N SER A 179 -7.68 -7.18 18.53
CA SER A 179 -7.23 -8.07 19.61
C SER A 179 -6.83 -9.46 19.13
N THR A 180 -7.33 -9.90 17.97
CA THR A 180 -6.94 -11.21 17.41
C THR A 180 -5.53 -11.17 16.83
N ARG A 181 -4.99 -10.00 16.49
CA ARG A 181 -3.64 -9.85 15.95
C ARG A 181 -2.60 -10.32 16.96
N ASP A 182 -2.71 -9.86 18.21
CA ASP A 182 -1.80 -10.26 19.29
C ASP A 182 -1.97 -11.73 19.65
N ILE A 183 -3.21 -12.25 19.66
CA ILE A 183 -3.45 -13.68 19.90
C ILE A 183 -2.78 -14.53 18.81
N VAL A 184 -2.97 -14.18 17.54
CA VAL A 184 -2.38 -14.93 16.42
C VAL A 184 -0.85 -14.82 16.43
N LYS A 185 -0.31 -13.61 16.64
CA LYS A 185 1.13 -13.35 16.56
C LYS A 185 1.89 -13.85 17.80
N THR A 186 1.43 -13.49 19.00
CA THR A 186 2.16 -13.68 20.25
C THR A 186 1.77 -14.99 20.93
N ASP A 187 0.46 -15.29 21.05
CA ASP A 187 0.02 -16.46 21.80
C ASP A 187 0.13 -17.76 20.98
N LEU A 188 -0.10 -17.66 19.66
CA LEU A 188 -0.11 -18.81 18.75
C LEU A 188 1.11 -18.90 17.82
N CYS A 189 2.01 -17.91 17.85
CA CYS A 189 3.17 -17.82 16.96
C CYS A 189 2.82 -17.99 15.46
N GLY A 190 1.63 -17.53 15.07
CA GLY A 190 1.07 -17.74 13.74
C GLY A 190 1.88 -17.06 12.64
N ASP A 191 2.51 -15.93 12.93
CA ASP A 191 3.41 -15.23 12.00
C ASP A 191 4.59 -16.11 11.56
N VAL A 192 5.14 -16.94 12.44
CA VAL A 192 6.23 -17.89 12.12
C VAL A 192 5.78 -18.90 11.05
N TYR A 193 4.58 -19.47 11.21
CA TYR A 193 4.05 -20.44 10.25
C TYR A 193 3.66 -19.78 8.91
N LEU A 194 3.15 -18.55 8.95
CA LEU A 194 2.87 -17.76 7.75
C LEU A 194 4.15 -17.42 6.98
N ILE A 195 5.22 -17.01 7.68
CA ILE A 195 6.52 -16.75 7.05
C ILE A 195 7.07 -18.04 6.43
N LYS A 196 6.95 -19.18 7.13
CA LYS A 196 7.39 -20.48 6.64
C LYS A 196 6.70 -20.88 5.32
N ILE A 197 5.40 -20.61 5.15
CA ILE A 197 4.68 -20.88 3.89
C ILE A 197 5.32 -20.12 2.71
N ILE A 198 5.65 -18.85 2.90
CA ILE A 198 6.27 -18.04 1.85
C ILE A 198 7.73 -18.46 1.63
N GLU A 199 8.42 -18.87 2.69
CA GLU A 199 9.79 -19.41 2.61
C GLU A 199 9.85 -20.71 1.82
N GLU A 200 8.94 -21.64 2.06
CA GLU A 200 8.79 -22.89 1.29
C GLU A 200 8.47 -22.57 -0.18
N PHE A 201 7.51 -21.68 -0.44
CA PHE A 201 7.23 -21.19 -1.79
C PHE A 201 8.49 -20.61 -2.46
N ALA A 202 9.29 -19.83 -1.73
CA ALA A 202 10.52 -19.26 -2.27
C ALA A 202 11.59 -20.32 -2.54
N ALA A 203 11.74 -21.31 -1.66
CA ALA A 203 12.68 -22.41 -1.84
C ALA A 203 12.33 -23.28 -3.06
N HIS A 204 11.04 -23.61 -3.24
CA HIS A 204 10.57 -24.41 -4.37
C HIS A 204 10.75 -23.70 -5.73
N ASN A 205 10.83 -22.37 -5.75
CA ASN A 205 10.95 -21.57 -6.95
C ASN A 205 12.34 -20.93 -7.13
N GLN A 206 13.34 -21.32 -6.33
CA GLN A 206 14.67 -20.71 -6.39
C GLN A 206 15.46 -21.10 -7.66
N ASN A 207 15.15 -22.25 -8.27
CA ASN A 207 15.81 -22.80 -9.47
C ASN A 207 14.86 -22.82 -10.69
N ASN A 208 14.28 -21.66 -11.02
CA ASN A 208 13.23 -21.42 -12.04
C ASN A 208 13.54 -21.80 -13.50
N GLU A 209 14.50 -22.67 -13.80
CA GLU A 209 14.77 -23.06 -15.20
C GLU A 209 13.70 -23.99 -15.79
N THR A 210 12.91 -24.68 -14.97
CA THR A 210 11.98 -25.72 -15.46
C THR A 210 10.56 -25.66 -14.90
N ARG A 211 10.30 -24.96 -13.78
CA ARG A 211 8.97 -24.91 -13.14
C ARG A 211 8.24 -23.60 -13.47
N VAL A 212 7.01 -23.72 -13.96
CA VAL A 212 6.10 -22.59 -14.12
C VAL A 212 5.35 -22.37 -12.80
N ILE A 213 5.50 -21.19 -12.21
CA ILE A 213 4.76 -20.77 -11.01
C ILE A 213 3.27 -20.66 -11.35
N LYS A 214 2.41 -21.36 -10.61
CA LYS A 214 0.95 -21.33 -10.84
C LYS A 214 0.31 -20.10 -10.21
N ALA A 215 -0.74 -19.57 -10.85
CA ALA A 215 -1.50 -18.43 -10.33
C ALA A 215 -2.16 -18.70 -8.96
N GLU A 216 -2.57 -19.94 -8.71
CA GLU A 216 -3.16 -20.38 -7.43
C GLU A 216 -2.16 -20.25 -6.27
N GLU A 217 -0.88 -20.61 -6.49
CA GLU A 217 0.18 -20.48 -5.48
C GLU A 217 0.42 -19.01 -5.16
N ILE A 218 0.48 -18.13 -6.18
CA ILE A 218 0.64 -16.68 -6.01
C ILE A 218 -0.53 -16.10 -5.22
N THR A 219 -1.75 -16.55 -5.49
CA THR A 219 -2.96 -16.09 -4.77
C THR A 219 -2.87 -16.42 -3.28
N ILE A 220 -2.39 -17.62 -2.92
CA ILE A 220 -2.18 -18.00 -1.52
C ILE A 220 -1.10 -17.12 -0.88
N VAL A 221 0.04 -16.91 -1.56
CA VAL A 221 1.11 -16.01 -1.06
C VAL A 221 0.56 -14.60 -0.81
N CYS A 222 -0.25 -14.05 -1.73
CA CYS A 222 -0.91 -12.76 -1.55
C CYS A 222 -1.80 -12.73 -0.30
N GLU A 223 -2.62 -13.77 -0.04
CA GLU A 223 -3.42 -13.83 1.19
C GLU A 223 -2.55 -13.91 2.45
N VAL A 224 -1.46 -14.68 2.42
CA VAL A 224 -0.50 -14.73 3.55
C VAL A 224 0.13 -13.36 3.81
N LEU A 225 0.55 -12.64 2.77
CA LEU A 225 1.12 -11.29 2.89
C LEU A 225 0.11 -10.30 3.51
N LYS A 226 -1.18 -10.40 3.16
CA LYS A 226 -2.23 -9.57 3.77
C LYS A 226 -2.37 -9.85 5.27
N VAL A 227 -2.36 -11.12 5.68
CA VAL A 227 -2.41 -11.49 7.10
C VAL A 227 -1.18 -10.94 7.83
N LEU A 228 0.03 -11.17 7.28
CA LEU A 228 1.27 -10.66 7.86
C LEU A 228 1.23 -9.13 8.03
N PHE A 229 0.72 -8.40 7.03
CA PHE A 229 0.54 -6.95 7.14
C PHE A 229 -0.32 -6.56 8.35
N ASN A 230 -1.47 -7.23 8.54
CA ASN A 230 -2.34 -6.99 9.69
C ASN A 230 -1.63 -7.27 11.04
N LEU A 231 -0.81 -8.33 11.11
CA LEU A 231 -0.08 -8.71 12.32
C LEU A 231 1.06 -7.74 12.67
N TYR A 232 1.59 -6.99 11.70
CA TYR A 232 2.74 -6.10 11.89
C TYR A 232 2.39 -4.60 11.92
N ILE A 233 1.18 -4.19 11.52
CA ILE A 233 0.82 -2.77 11.41
C ILE A 233 0.88 -1.96 12.72
N HIS A 234 0.80 -2.60 13.89
CA HIS A 234 0.86 -1.92 15.21
C HIS A 234 1.94 -2.48 16.13
N SER A 235 2.96 -3.16 15.61
CA SER A 235 4.03 -3.71 16.46
C SER A 235 5.09 -2.65 16.76
N ASP A 236 4.85 -1.85 17.79
CA ASP A 236 5.73 -0.74 18.17
C ASP A 236 6.98 -1.18 18.96
N ASN A 237 6.98 -2.38 19.53
CA ASN A 237 8.11 -2.92 20.31
C ASN A 237 8.80 -4.06 19.54
N ILE A 238 10.06 -3.83 19.16
CA ILE A 238 10.88 -4.81 18.43
C ILE A 238 11.89 -5.40 19.42
N GLY A 239 11.65 -6.62 19.88
CA GLY A 239 12.68 -7.39 20.57
C GLY A 239 13.83 -7.77 19.64
N VAL A 240 14.97 -8.21 20.19
CA VAL A 240 16.13 -8.64 19.38
C VAL A 240 15.79 -9.87 18.51
N GLU A 241 15.02 -10.83 19.05
CA GLU A 241 14.55 -12.00 18.29
C GLU A 241 13.60 -11.62 17.14
N ASP A 242 12.81 -10.56 17.32
CA ASP A 242 11.96 -10.04 16.24
C ASP A 242 12.79 -9.42 15.10
N GLN A 243 13.97 -8.85 15.39
CA GLN A 243 14.81 -8.25 14.34
C GLN A 243 15.29 -9.25 13.30
N GLU A 244 15.73 -10.44 13.74
CA GLU A 244 16.20 -11.48 12.81
C GLU A 244 15.03 -12.05 11.99
N LYS A 245 13.86 -12.21 12.61
CA LYS A 245 12.62 -12.59 11.92
C LYS A 245 12.25 -11.56 10.84
N TYR A 246 12.33 -10.26 11.13
CA TYR A 246 12.10 -9.22 10.12
C TYR A 246 13.13 -9.26 8.99
N LYS A 247 14.42 -9.47 9.30
CA LYS A 247 15.47 -9.60 8.26
C LYS A 247 15.22 -10.80 7.36
N ASN A 248 14.84 -11.95 7.91
CA ASN A 248 14.47 -13.13 7.12
C ASN A 248 13.26 -12.83 6.24
N LEU A 249 12.23 -12.18 6.79
CA LEU A 249 11.07 -11.75 6.01
C LEU A 249 11.47 -10.84 4.85
N VAL A 250 12.31 -9.83 5.08
CA VAL A 250 12.81 -8.95 4.01
C VAL A 250 13.58 -9.72 2.93
N LEU A 251 14.39 -10.71 3.31
CA LEU A 251 15.07 -11.59 2.36
C LEU A 251 14.08 -12.41 1.51
N ILE A 252 13.00 -12.88 2.12
CA ILE A 252 11.92 -13.59 1.40
C ILE A 252 11.20 -12.63 0.44
N LEU A 253 10.90 -11.40 0.86
CA LEU A 253 10.31 -10.37 -0.01
C LEU A 253 11.21 -10.03 -1.20
N TYR A 254 12.52 -9.94 -0.99
CA TYR A 254 13.50 -9.81 -2.07
C TYR A 254 13.37 -10.96 -3.09
N LYS A 255 13.28 -12.21 -2.63
CA LYS A 255 13.12 -13.37 -3.51
C LYS A 255 11.80 -13.29 -4.29
N LEU A 256 10.69 -12.94 -3.62
CA LEU A 256 9.39 -12.78 -4.28
C LEU A 256 9.41 -11.73 -5.40
N LEU A 257 10.10 -10.61 -5.20
CA LEU A 257 10.22 -9.54 -6.20
C LEU A 257 11.13 -9.94 -7.38
N THR A 258 12.09 -10.84 -7.17
CA THR A 258 13.13 -11.18 -8.16
C THR A 258 12.87 -12.46 -8.94
N PHE A 259 11.86 -13.25 -8.57
CA PHE A 259 11.45 -14.40 -9.36
C PHE A 259 10.95 -14.03 -10.76
N LYS A 260 11.11 -14.97 -11.70
CA LYS A 260 10.63 -14.83 -13.07
C LYS A 260 9.21 -15.37 -13.16
N TYR A 261 8.25 -14.47 -13.27
CA TYR A 261 6.84 -14.81 -13.47
C TYR A 261 6.48 -14.78 -14.96
N PRO A 262 5.54 -15.62 -15.43
CA PRO A 262 5.06 -15.61 -16.82
C PRO A 262 4.41 -14.27 -17.23
N VAL A 263 3.77 -13.61 -16.26
CA VAL A 263 3.09 -12.31 -16.40
C VAL A 263 3.48 -11.45 -15.21
N GLN A 264 3.51 -10.12 -15.40
CA GLN A 264 3.73 -9.18 -14.29
C GLN A 264 2.70 -9.41 -13.17
N GLN A 265 3.16 -9.40 -11.92
CA GLN A 265 2.35 -9.74 -10.74
C GLN A 265 2.06 -8.50 -9.91
N ASP A 266 1.23 -7.59 -10.43
CA ASP A 266 0.91 -6.31 -9.77
C ASP A 266 0.35 -6.48 -8.35
N ASP A 267 -0.50 -7.49 -8.14
CA ASP A 267 -1.11 -7.74 -6.82
C ASP A 267 -0.05 -8.21 -5.82
N LEU A 268 0.85 -9.09 -6.24
CA LEU A 268 1.97 -9.55 -5.41
C LEU A 268 2.89 -8.38 -5.05
N GLU A 269 3.31 -7.61 -6.06
CA GLU A 269 4.14 -6.41 -5.88
C GLU A 269 3.47 -5.43 -4.91
N SER A 270 2.15 -5.21 -5.04
CA SER A 270 1.37 -4.35 -4.13
C SER A 270 1.36 -4.86 -2.69
N HIS A 271 1.18 -6.16 -2.46
CA HIS A 271 1.16 -6.73 -1.12
C HIS A 271 2.54 -6.78 -0.47
N VAL A 272 3.60 -7.03 -1.26
CA VAL A 272 4.99 -6.90 -0.80
C VAL A 272 5.27 -5.45 -0.37
N VAL A 273 4.88 -4.47 -1.18
CA VAL A 273 5.04 -3.04 -0.86
C VAL A 273 4.32 -2.68 0.43
N ASN A 274 3.06 -3.10 0.60
CA ASN A 274 2.32 -2.86 1.84
C ASN A 274 3.04 -3.44 3.06
N LEU A 275 3.56 -4.67 2.96
CA LEU A 275 4.30 -5.28 4.07
C LEU A 275 5.62 -4.55 4.35
N LEU A 276 6.32 -4.06 3.32
CA LEU A 276 7.50 -3.23 3.51
C LEU A 276 7.17 -1.96 4.31
N THR A 277 5.95 -1.39 4.22
CA THR A 277 5.61 -0.19 5.00
C THR A 277 5.55 -0.41 6.51
N VAL A 278 5.42 -1.64 7.00
CA VAL A 278 5.31 -1.96 8.43
C VAL A 278 6.60 -2.55 9.01
N ILE A 279 7.55 -2.96 8.17
CA ILE A 279 8.84 -3.52 8.61
C ILE A 279 9.78 -2.42 9.14
N PRO A 280 10.43 -2.58 10.31
CA PRO A 280 11.35 -1.59 10.87
C PRO A 280 12.53 -1.23 9.97
N TYR A 281 12.96 0.04 9.99
CA TYR A 281 14.02 0.58 9.13
C TYR A 281 15.37 -0.16 9.26
N SER A 282 15.69 -0.64 10.46
CA SER A 282 16.93 -1.36 10.75
C SER A 282 17.01 -2.75 10.11
N CYS A 283 15.89 -3.28 9.61
CA CYS A 283 15.80 -4.65 9.09
C CYS A 283 15.82 -4.73 7.55
N TYR A 284 15.93 -3.61 6.82
CA TYR A 284 15.88 -3.63 5.36
C TYR A 284 17.14 -4.13 4.65
N ALA A 285 18.29 -4.22 5.34
CA ALA A 285 19.56 -4.61 4.71
C ALA A 285 19.46 -5.82 3.74
N PRO A 286 18.71 -6.90 4.05
CA PRO A 286 18.59 -8.07 3.16
C PRO A 286 17.83 -7.82 1.84
N ILE A 287 17.19 -6.65 1.65
CA ILE A 287 16.50 -6.32 0.39
C ILE A 287 17.47 -6.15 -0.78
N VAL A 288 18.76 -5.92 -0.48
CA VAL A 288 19.84 -5.83 -1.45
C VAL A 288 20.86 -6.91 -1.12
N GLN A 289 21.18 -7.76 -2.10
CA GLN A 289 22.10 -8.88 -1.94
C GLN A 289 23.41 -8.61 -2.67
N ALA A 290 24.49 -9.31 -2.30
CA ALA A 290 25.71 -9.28 -3.09
C ALA A 290 25.45 -9.90 -4.48
N ALA A 291 25.89 -9.22 -5.54
CA ALA A 291 25.68 -9.69 -6.91
C ALA A 291 26.40 -11.03 -7.13
N LYS A 292 25.66 -12.05 -7.58
CA LYS A 292 26.19 -13.38 -7.86
C LYS A 292 26.37 -13.55 -9.38
N GLY A 293 27.61 -13.52 -9.85
CA GLY A 293 27.97 -13.82 -11.24
C GLY A 293 27.53 -12.77 -12.28
N ASN A 294 27.76 -13.09 -13.56
CA ASN A 294 27.53 -12.18 -14.69
C ASN A 294 26.05 -12.06 -15.13
N ASP A 295 25.13 -12.83 -14.56
CA ASP A 295 23.71 -12.88 -14.97
C ASP A 295 22.83 -11.82 -14.28
N CYS A 296 23.36 -11.11 -13.29
CA CYS A 296 22.64 -10.02 -12.62
C CYS A 296 22.66 -8.78 -13.52
N LYS A 297 21.51 -8.41 -14.11
CA LYS A 297 21.40 -7.26 -15.02
C LYS A 297 21.51 -5.93 -14.29
N ASP A 298 20.92 -5.85 -13.10
CA ASP A 298 20.77 -4.62 -12.33
C ASP A 298 21.79 -4.59 -11.19
N VAL A 299 23.08 -4.44 -11.50
CA VAL A 299 24.16 -4.38 -10.50
C VAL A 299 24.61 -2.94 -10.26
N TYR A 300 24.74 -2.55 -8.99
CA TYR A 300 25.36 -1.29 -8.60
C TYR A 300 26.31 -1.50 -7.43
N GLN A 301 27.58 -1.12 -7.58
CA GLN A 301 28.64 -1.30 -6.57
C GLN A 301 28.71 -2.75 -6.03
N ASN A 302 28.68 -3.73 -6.93
CA ASN A 302 28.69 -5.18 -6.63
C ASN A 302 27.48 -5.70 -5.84
N MET A 303 26.40 -4.93 -5.78
CA MET A 303 25.15 -5.30 -5.13
C MET A 303 24.03 -5.42 -6.15
N ASP A 304 23.15 -6.39 -5.96
CA ASP A 304 21.97 -6.67 -6.78
C ASP A 304 20.82 -5.71 -6.44
N MET A 305 20.45 -4.87 -7.41
CA MET A 305 19.39 -3.87 -7.32
C MET A 305 18.08 -4.33 -7.98
N SER A 306 17.97 -5.59 -8.41
CA SER A 306 16.82 -6.11 -9.15
C SER A 306 15.49 -5.87 -8.42
N ALA A 307 15.44 -6.10 -7.11
CA ALA A 307 14.25 -5.82 -6.31
C ALA A 307 13.90 -4.32 -6.30
N ILE A 308 14.90 -3.44 -6.20
CA ILE A 308 14.70 -1.99 -6.26
C ILE A 308 14.21 -1.56 -7.65
N CYS A 309 14.72 -2.16 -8.73
CA CYS A 309 14.23 -1.94 -10.09
C CYS A 309 12.77 -2.34 -10.26
N VAL A 310 12.34 -3.47 -9.68
CA VAL A 310 10.94 -3.89 -9.68
C VAL A 310 10.07 -2.84 -8.96
N LEU A 311 10.49 -2.38 -7.78
CA LEU A 311 9.77 -1.34 -7.03
C LEU A 311 9.67 0.00 -7.78
N LEU A 312 10.74 0.42 -8.47
CA LEU A 312 10.73 1.64 -9.28
C LEU A 312 9.83 1.53 -10.51
N ARG A 313 9.81 0.37 -11.18
CA ARG A 313 8.87 0.11 -12.28
C ARG A 313 7.42 0.07 -11.78
N PHE A 314 7.19 -0.54 -10.62
CA PHE A 314 5.88 -0.54 -9.98
C PHE A 314 5.42 0.88 -9.64
N LEU A 315 6.32 1.73 -9.10
CA LEU A 315 6.05 3.15 -8.89
C LEU A 315 5.65 3.85 -10.19
N ASP A 316 6.43 3.67 -11.27
CA ASP A 316 6.16 4.31 -12.56
C ASP A 316 4.78 3.91 -13.13
N LYS A 317 4.43 2.63 -13.00
CA LYS A 317 3.11 2.11 -13.38
C LYS A 317 1.98 2.72 -12.54
N LYS A 318 2.16 2.82 -11.22
CA LYS A 318 1.15 3.43 -10.33
C LYS A 318 0.98 4.93 -10.58
N LEU A 319 2.03 5.63 -11.03
CA LEU A 319 1.95 7.03 -11.47
C LEU A 319 1.08 7.21 -12.74
N GLU A 320 0.92 6.18 -13.55
CA GLU A 320 0.06 6.22 -14.75
C GLU A 320 -1.42 5.95 -14.42
N CYS A 321 -1.71 5.33 -13.28
CA CYS A 321 -3.06 5.07 -12.80
C CYS A 321 -3.72 6.35 -12.25
N LYS A 322 -4.74 6.87 -12.94
CA LYS A 322 -5.44 8.10 -12.52
C LYS A 322 -6.50 7.90 -11.42
N THR A 323 -6.86 6.66 -11.11
CA THR A 323 -7.90 6.30 -10.13
C THR A 323 -7.28 5.89 -8.80
N HIS A 324 -7.89 6.27 -7.67
CA HIS A 324 -7.42 5.91 -6.32
C HIS A 324 -5.92 6.21 -6.12
N LEU A 325 -5.49 7.39 -6.59
CA LEU A 325 -4.07 7.79 -6.58
C LEU A 325 -3.46 7.65 -5.19
N ILE A 326 -4.10 8.18 -4.14
CA ILE A 326 -3.56 8.16 -2.77
C ILE A 326 -3.35 6.72 -2.27
N GLU A 327 -4.39 5.88 -2.34
CA GLU A 327 -4.37 4.50 -1.83
C GLU A 327 -3.34 3.63 -2.56
N ASN A 328 -3.20 3.82 -3.87
CA ASN A 328 -2.23 3.07 -4.67
C ASN A 328 -0.80 3.57 -4.55
N PHE A 329 -0.62 4.87 -4.32
CA PHE A 329 0.68 5.54 -4.39
C PHE A 329 1.36 5.68 -3.03
N SER A 330 0.58 5.92 -1.98
CA SER A 330 1.10 6.14 -0.63
C SER A 330 1.97 4.98 -0.14
N PRO A 331 1.58 3.69 -0.31
CA PRO A 331 2.40 2.58 0.16
C PRO A 331 3.76 2.49 -0.53
N ILE A 332 3.82 2.67 -1.86
CA ILE A 332 5.08 2.53 -2.62
C ILE A 332 6.05 3.68 -2.31
N ILE A 333 5.58 4.92 -2.22
CA ILE A 333 6.45 6.03 -1.82
C ILE A 333 6.91 5.86 -0.38
N THR A 334 6.02 5.48 0.52
CA THR A 334 6.38 5.23 1.92
C THR A 334 7.46 4.15 2.00
N ALA A 335 7.27 3.02 1.34
CA ALA A 335 8.28 1.96 1.29
C ALA A 335 9.62 2.45 0.72
N LEU A 336 9.61 3.21 -0.37
CA LEU A 336 10.83 3.77 -0.98
C LEU A 336 11.53 4.75 -0.04
N VAL A 337 10.81 5.69 0.58
CA VAL A 337 11.36 6.61 1.59
C VAL A 337 12.05 5.82 2.70
N ARG A 338 11.41 4.75 3.20
CA ARG A 338 11.98 3.90 4.24
C ARG A 338 13.26 3.21 3.78
N LEU A 339 13.26 2.62 2.58
CA LEU A 339 14.42 1.95 1.97
C LEU A 339 15.60 2.91 1.72
N VAL A 340 15.34 4.12 1.23
CA VAL A 340 16.42 5.09 0.95
C VAL A 340 16.96 5.75 2.23
N LYS A 341 16.16 5.81 3.30
CA LYS A 341 16.64 6.24 4.63
C LYS A 341 17.49 5.15 5.30
N SER A 342 17.13 3.87 5.14
CA SER A 342 17.86 2.77 5.79
C SER A 342 19.24 2.53 5.22
N GLU A 343 19.40 2.48 3.89
CA GLU A 343 20.65 2.06 3.26
C GLU A 343 21.24 3.11 2.30
N ARG A 344 22.51 3.47 2.51
CA ARG A 344 23.22 4.46 1.66
C ARG A 344 23.25 4.04 0.20
N ILE A 345 23.47 2.75 -0.06
CA ILE A 345 23.62 2.23 -1.42
C ILE A 345 22.29 2.29 -2.20
N ILE A 346 21.17 1.95 -1.54
CA ILE A 346 19.83 2.07 -2.13
C ILE A 346 19.56 3.53 -2.48
N ARG A 347 19.83 4.46 -1.56
CA ARG A 347 19.62 5.90 -1.79
C ARG A 347 20.41 6.41 -3.00
N LYS A 348 21.68 6.02 -3.14
CA LYS A 348 22.51 6.39 -4.30
C LYS A 348 21.93 5.82 -5.59
N TYR A 349 21.57 4.55 -5.60
CA TYR A 349 21.00 3.90 -6.78
C TYR A 349 19.66 4.53 -7.18
N VAL A 350 18.72 4.68 -6.25
CA VAL A 350 17.40 5.30 -6.49
C VAL A 350 17.56 6.76 -6.94
N ARG A 351 18.50 7.51 -6.35
CA ARG A 351 18.85 8.85 -6.82
C ARG A 351 19.27 8.83 -8.28
N LEU A 352 20.13 7.89 -8.71
CA LEU A 352 20.55 7.82 -10.11
C LEU A 352 19.39 7.52 -11.07
N GLN A 353 18.40 6.73 -10.63
CA GLN A 353 17.22 6.41 -11.43
C GLN A 353 16.19 7.55 -11.49
N ILE A 354 15.95 8.25 -10.37
CA ILE A 354 14.94 9.30 -10.27
C ILE A 354 15.51 10.69 -10.58
N LEU A 355 16.69 11.01 -10.05
CA LEU A 355 17.38 12.31 -10.17
C LEU A 355 18.79 12.13 -10.78
N PRO A 356 18.89 11.63 -12.03
CA PRO A 356 20.18 11.47 -12.69
C PRO A 356 20.91 12.82 -12.83
N PRO A 357 22.26 12.82 -12.97
CA PRO A 357 23.02 14.04 -13.28
C PRO A 357 22.37 14.84 -14.44
N LEU A 358 22.24 16.15 -14.26
CA LEU A 358 21.39 17.01 -15.09
C LEU A 358 21.98 17.25 -16.48
N LYS A 359 21.53 16.47 -17.46
CA LYS A 359 21.89 16.72 -18.86
C LYS A 359 20.98 17.73 -19.55
N ASP A 360 19.69 17.60 -19.31
CA ASP A 360 18.69 18.54 -19.79
C ASP A 360 18.45 19.64 -18.75
N VAL A 361 18.86 20.85 -19.13
CA VAL A 361 18.63 22.09 -18.38
C VAL A 361 17.70 23.05 -19.13
N MET A 362 17.20 22.66 -20.31
CA MET A 362 16.39 23.56 -21.16
C MET A 362 14.90 23.47 -20.84
N HIS A 363 14.41 22.28 -20.53
CA HIS A 363 13.01 22.07 -20.18
C HIS A 363 12.76 22.15 -18.68
N ARG A 364 11.51 22.44 -18.28
CA ARG A 364 11.17 22.52 -16.86
C ARG A 364 11.24 21.15 -16.19
N PRO A 365 11.59 21.09 -14.89
CA PRO A 365 11.68 19.83 -14.15
C PRO A 365 10.41 18.98 -14.16
N GLU A 366 9.22 19.59 -14.23
CA GLU A 366 7.91 18.93 -14.27
C GLU A 366 7.43 18.51 -15.68
N GLU A 367 8.18 18.86 -16.73
CA GLU A 367 7.84 18.54 -18.11
C GLU A 367 8.50 17.24 -18.57
N GLY A 368 7.71 16.36 -19.21
CA GLY A 368 8.19 15.10 -19.77
C GLY A 368 7.58 13.84 -19.15
N THR A 369 8.14 12.69 -19.50
CA THR A 369 7.63 11.35 -19.13
C THR A 369 8.54 10.60 -18.18
N THR A 370 9.69 11.18 -17.79
CA THR A 370 10.62 10.57 -16.85
C THR A 370 10.03 10.52 -15.43
N LEU A 371 10.54 9.62 -14.58
CA LEU A 371 10.16 9.58 -13.16
C LEU A 371 10.40 10.93 -12.47
N ARG A 372 11.50 11.62 -12.78
CA ARG A 372 11.76 13.00 -12.30
C ARG A 372 10.59 13.92 -12.62
N ALA A 373 10.18 13.97 -13.89
CA ALA A 373 9.14 14.87 -14.35
C ALA A 373 7.78 14.55 -13.74
N LYS A 374 7.40 13.26 -13.76
CA LYS A 374 6.17 12.76 -13.14
C LYS A 374 6.11 13.14 -11.65
N LEU A 375 7.20 12.96 -10.89
CA LEU A 375 7.26 13.31 -9.46
C LEU A 375 7.31 14.83 -9.23
N CYS A 376 8.08 15.59 -10.00
CA CYS A 376 8.13 17.06 -9.87
C CYS A 376 6.76 17.69 -10.12
N LYS A 377 6.00 17.16 -11.09
CA LYS A 377 4.61 17.57 -11.34
C LYS A 377 3.69 17.33 -10.14
N LEU A 378 3.95 16.31 -9.32
CA LEU A 378 3.15 16.04 -8.12
C LEU A 378 3.47 16.98 -6.95
N LEU A 379 4.61 17.69 -6.97
CA LEU A 379 4.94 18.69 -5.94
C LEU A 379 3.99 19.89 -5.93
N THR A 380 3.29 20.13 -7.04
CA THR A 380 2.28 21.19 -7.18
C THR A 380 0.86 20.64 -7.19
N SER A 381 0.67 19.37 -6.82
CA SER A 381 -0.65 18.74 -6.70
C SER A 381 -1.49 19.43 -5.61
N PRO A 382 -2.81 19.60 -5.83
CA PRO A 382 -3.71 20.09 -4.78
C PRO A 382 -3.91 19.07 -3.64
N ILE A 383 -3.56 17.80 -3.87
CA ILE A 383 -3.64 16.74 -2.86
C ILE A 383 -2.39 16.83 -1.97
N THR A 384 -2.55 17.39 -0.77
CA THR A 384 -1.44 17.67 0.16
C THR A 384 -0.72 16.40 0.60
N GLU A 385 -1.44 15.33 0.94
CA GLU A 385 -0.84 14.06 1.36
C GLU A 385 0.11 13.49 0.30
N LEU A 386 -0.33 13.53 -0.96
CA LEU A 386 0.46 13.07 -2.11
C LEU A 386 1.70 13.92 -2.30
N ARG A 387 1.51 15.25 -2.31
CA ARG A 387 2.58 16.23 -2.45
C ARG A 387 3.65 16.03 -1.38
N ASP A 388 3.23 15.90 -0.12
CA ASP A 388 4.13 15.85 1.03
C ASP A 388 4.96 14.54 1.03
N LEU A 389 4.36 13.41 0.64
CA LEU A 389 5.07 12.14 0.46
C LEU A 389 6.12 12.20 -0.66
N VAL A 390 5.78 12.79 -1.81
CA VAL A 390 6.71 12.96 -2.93
C VAL A 390 7.86 13.90 -2.54
N ALA A 391 7.52 15.00 -1.88
CA ALA A 391 8.50 15.98 -1.43
C ALA A 391 9.48 15.35 -0.44
N GLU A 392 9.00 14.51 0.49
CA GLU A 392 9.84 13.74 1.40
C GLU A 392 10.81 12.82 0.66
N LEU A 393 10.33 12.02 -0.30
CA LEU A 393 11.19 11.13 -1.09
C LEU A 393 12.30 11.91 -1.81
N LEU A 394 11.93 12.96 -2.55
CA LEU A 394 12.89 13.77 -3.30
C LEU A 394 13.89 14.46 -2.37
N PHE A 395 13.44 14.96 -1.21
CA PHE A 395 14.31 15.62 -0.25
C PHE A 395 15.34 14.64 0.34
N VAL A 396 14.93 13.41 0.67
CA VAL A 396 15.85 12.36 1.16
C VAL A 396 16.87 11.97 0.07
N LEU A 397 16.45 11.83 -1.19
CA LEU A 397 17.37 11.57 -2.32
C LEU A 397 18.38 12.72 -2.53
N CYS A 398 17.97 13.94 -2.17
CA CYS A 398 18.82 15.12 -2.14
C CYS A 398 19.68 15.24 -0.87
N LYS A 399 19.78 14.19 -0.04
CA LYS A 399 20.47 14.19 1.27
C LYS A 399 19.94 15.28 2.21
N GLU A 400 18.63 15.55 2.15
CA GLU A 400 17.96 16.59 2.95
C GLU A 400 18.61 17.98 2.77
N ASN A 401 19.10 18.23 1.55
CA ASN A 401 19.77 19.48 1.20
C ASN A 401 18.89 20.36 0.29
N VAL A 402 18.56 21.57 0.78
CA VAL A 402 17.70 22.54 0.08
C VAL A 402 18.28 22.91 -1.29
N ALA A 403 19.57 23.27 -1.35
CA ALA A 403 20.21 23.68 -2.60
C ALA A 403 20.20 22.56 -3.65
N ARG A 404 20.46 21.31 -3.22
CA ARG A 404 20.39 20.14 -4.13
C ARG A 404 18.97 19.90 -4.61
N MET A 405 17.97 20.00 -3.74
CA MET A 405 16.59 19.85 -4.15
C MET A 405 16.20 20.92 -5.18
N VAL A 406 16.50 22.19 -4.91
CA VAL A 406 16.25 23.31 -5.84
C VAL A 406 16.89 23.06 -7.20
N LYS A 407 18.14 22.58 -7.25
CA LYS A 407 18.81 22.22 -8.52
C LYS A 407 18.00 21.21 -9.35
N TYR A 408 17.38 20.21 -8.72
CA TYR A 408 16.68 19.14 -9.43
C TYR A 408 15.20 19.42 -9.69
N THR A 409 14.54 20.19 -8.83
CA THR A 409 13.08 20.38 -8.88
C THR A 409 12.67 21.79 -9.30
N GLY A 410 13.57 22.77 -9.22
CA GLY A 410 13.20 24.18 -9.18
C GLY A 410 12.62 24.56 -7.81
N TYR A 411 12.89 25.79 -7.38
CA TYR A 411 12.41 26.31 -6.11
C TYR A 411 10.88 26.47 -6.10
N GLY A 412 10.27 26.86 -7.22
CA GLY A 412 8.81 27.02 -7.32
C GLY A 412 8.04 25.74 -6.99
N ASN A 413 8.48 24.61 -7.52
CA ASN A 413 7.87 23.30 -7.22
C ASN A 413 8.09 22.88 -5.76
N ALA A 414 9.28 23.15 -5.18
CA ALA A 414 9.62 22.74 -3.82
C ALA A 414 9.20 23.73 -2.71
N ALA A 415 8.77 24.95 -3.06
CA ALA A 415 8.50 26.04 -2.12
C ALA A 415 7.47 25.66 -1.06
N GLY A 416 6.41 24.94 -1.44
CA GLY A 416 5.37 24.48 -0.51
C GLY A 416 5.92 23.59 0.60
N MET A 417 6.82 22.65 0.25
CA MET A 417 7.47 21.80 1.24
C MET A 417 8.43 22.60 2.13
N PHE A 418 9.21 23.52 1.57
CA PHE A 418 10.12 24.34 2.36
C PHE A 418 9.37 25.23 3.35
N ALA A 419 8.23 25.81 2.95
CA ALA A 419 7.37 26.56 3.85
C ALA A 419 6.80 25.68 4.98
N ALA A 420 6.32 24.48 4.66
CA ALA A 420 5.76 23.55 5.65
C ALA A 420 6.81 23.08 6.67
N LYS A 421 8.04 22.78 6.21
CA LYS A 421 9.15 22.30 7.03
C LYS A 421 9.96 23.41 7.73
N GLY A 422 9.66 24.68 7.47
CA GLY A 422 10.45 25.78 8.04
C GLY A 422 11.87 25.87 7.47
N LEU A 423 12.03 25.60 6.17
CA LEU A 423 13.31 25.59 5.44
C LEU A 423 13.46 26.80 4.50
N LEU A 424 12.58 27.79 4.59
CA LEU A 424 12.66 28.98 3.73
C LEU A 424 13.93 29.79 4.03
N GLY A 425 14.55 30.31 2.98
CA GLY A 425 15.78 31.10 3.09
C GLY A 425 17.00 30.32 3.60
N GLY A 426 16.96 28.97 3.57
CA GLY A 426 18.03 28.12 4.09
C GLY A 426 18.18 28.13 5.61
N ARG A 427 17.27 28.82 6.33
CA ARG A 427 17.18 28.79 7.79
C ARG A 427 16.58 27.45 8.22
N GLY A 428 17.01 26.95 9.39
CA GLY A 428 16.51 25.67 9.93
C GLY A 428 17.16 24.40 9.36
N GLN A 429 18.16 24.52 8.48
CA GLN A 429 18.90 23.36 7.99
C GLN A 429 19.84 22.84 9.10
N ALA A 430 19.43 21.80 9.82
CA ALA A 430 20.26 21.13 10.81
C ALA A 430 21.46 20.41 10.15
N GLU A 431 22.55 20.19 10.89
CA GLU A 431 23.63 19.31 10.44
C GLU A 431 23.06 17.90 10.17
N THR A 432 23.05 17.50 8.90
CA THR A 432 22.49 16.22 8.49
C THR A 432 23.45 15.09 8.81
N ALA A 433 22.95 13.92 9.21
CA ALA A 433 23.75 12.70 9.43
C ALA A 433 24.37 12.11 8.14
N TYR A 434 24.20 12.77 6.99
CA TYR A 434 24.70 12.29 5.71
C TYR A 434 26.15 12.75 5.47
N SER A 435 27.01 11.82 5.06
CA SER A 435 28.40 12.14 4.65
C SER A 435 28.42 13.19 3.54
N SER A 436 29.29 14.19 3.73
CA SER A 436 29.57 15.32 2.84
C SER A 436 30.22 14.90 1.52
N GLU A 437 30.71 13.65 1.41
CA GLU A 437 31.33 13.13 0.18
C GLU A 437 30.39 13.31 -1.02
N SER A 438 30.84 14.23 -1.87
CA SER A 438 30.22 14.75 -3.08
C SER A 438 30.36 13.72 -4.19
N GLU A 439 29.25 13.09 -4.56
CA GLU A 439 29.08 12.74 -5.97
C GLU A 439 28.92 14.08 -6.68
N ASP A 440 29.96 14.49 -7.38
CA ASP A 440 29.88 15.63 -8.27
C ASP A 440 28.78 15.34 -9.30
N SER A 441 27.70 16.09 -9.19
CA SER A 441 26.52 15.97 -10.05
C SER A 441 26.48 17.10 -11.07
N GLU A 442 27.52 17.93 -11.10
CA GLU A 442 27.70 18.97 -12.10
C GLU A 442 28.26 18.31 -13.37
N THR A 443 27.35 17.95 -14.26
CA THR A 443 27.68 17.62 -15.65
C THR A 443 28.23 18.87 -16.36
N GLU A 444 29.06 18.68 -17.37
CA GLU A 444 29.57 19.76 -18.24
C GLU A 444 28.44 20.64 -18.80
N GLU A 445 27.31 20.02 -19.17
CA GLU A 445 26.11 20.70 -19.69
C GLU A 445 25.51 21.68 -18.65
N TYR A 446 25.34 21.22 -17.41
CA TYR A 446 24.87 22.05 -16.29
C TYR A 446 25.86 23.18 -15.96
N GLN A 447 27.16 22.92 -15.94
CA GLN A 447 28.17 23.95 -15.65
C GLN A 447 28.16 25.06 -16.70
N LYS A 448 27.95 24.71 -17.98
CA LYS A 448 27.87 25.69 -19.07
C LYS A 448 26.75 26.72 -18.89
N TYR A 449 25.60 26.30 -18.37
CA TYR A 449 24.43 27.17 -18.23
C TYR A 449 24.14 27.57 -16.77
N LYS A 450 25.02 27.24 -15.83
CA LYS A 450 24.78 27.40 -14.38
C LYS A 450 24.35 28.81 -13.98
N GLU A 451 24.93 29.84 -14.60
CA GLU A 451 24.61 31.24 -14.33
C GLU A 451 23.29 31.71 -14.97
N GLN A 452 22.81 30.99 -15.98
CA GLN A 452 21.62 31.32 -16.79
C GLN A 452 20.41 30.46 -16.41
N ILE A 453 20.57 29.50 -15.50
CA ILE A 453 19.47 28.72 -14.95
C ILE A 453 18.75 29.56 -13.90
N ASN A 454 17.47 29.79 -14.11
CA ASN A 454 16.64 30.47 -13.12
C ASN A 454 16.28 29.47 -11.99
N PRO A 455 16.69 29.70 -10.73
CA PRO A 455 16.46 28.77 -9.63
C PRO A 455 14.98 28.52 -9.31
N VAL A 456 14.08 29.45 -9.67
CA VAL A 456 12.63 29.32 -9.42
C VAL A 456 12.04 28.26 -10.33
N ILE A 457 12.34 28.32 -11.63
CA ILE A 457 11.83 27.37 -12.63
C ILE A 457 12.69 26.12 -12.75
N GLY A 458 13.97 26.18 -12.36
CA GLY A 458 14.90 25.05 -12.42
C GLY A 458 15.37 24.70 -13.83
N CYS A 459 15.22 25.61 -14.80
CA CYS A 459 15.67 25.47 -16.18
C CYS A 459 16.32 26.77 -16.68
N PHE A 460 16.98 26.68 -17.82
CA PHE A 460 17.54 27.78 -18.57
C PHE A 460 16.42 28.74 -18.97
N GLU A 461 16.67 30.04 -18.79
CA GLU A 461 15.80 31.10 -19.25
C GLU A 461 16.61 32.01 -20.17
N GLU A 462 16.15 32.19 -21.40
CA GLU A 462 16.77 33.17 -22.29
C GLU A 462 16.71 34.57 -21.64
N PRO A 463 17.77 35.38 -21.76
CA PRO A 463 17.78 36.73 -21.24
C PRO A 463 16.57 37.50 -21.77
N LYS A 464 15.65 37.87 -20.88
CA LYS A 464 14.48 38.67 -21.26
C LYS A 464 14.95 40.05 -21.72
N PRO A 465 14.34 40.62 -22.78
CA PRO A 465 14.60 42.00 -23.16
C PRO A 465 14.27 42.92 -21.98
N ASN A 466 15.03 44.00 -21.84
CA ASN A 466 14.84 44.92 -20.74
C ASN A 466 13.45 45.58 -20.88
N PRO A 467 12.53 45.44 -19.90
CA PRO A 467 11.18 46.01 -20.00
C PRO A 467 11.18 47.54 -20.15
N PHE A 468 12.28 48.19 -19.76
CA PHE A 468 12.46 49.63 -19.81
C PHE A 468 13.23 50.11 -21.05
N GLU A 469 13.57 49.21 -21.97
CA GLU A 469 14.24 49.55 -23.22
C GLU A 469 13.32 50.40 -24.10
N GLY A 470 13.79 51.57 -24.53
CA GLY A 470 12.99 52.53 -25.31
C GLY A 470 12.07 53.44 -24.48
N MET A 471 12.02 53.31 -23.15
CA MET A 471 11.30 54.24 -22.28
C MET A 471 12.18 55.42 -21.84
N THR A 472 11.60 56.62 -21.80
CA THR A 472 12.22 57.82 -21.19
C THR A 472 12.25 57.69 -19.66
N GLU A 473 13.13 58.41 -18.97
CA GLU A 473 13.22 58.36 -17.50
C GLU A 473 11.88 58.74 -16.82
N GLU A 474 11.18 59.73 -17.36
CA GLU A 474 9.86 60.15 -16.87
C GLU A 474 8.82 59.03 -16.99
N GLN A 475 8.86 58.24 -18.07
CA GLN A 475 7.99 57.07 -18.25
C GLN A 475 8.34 55.95 -17.28
N LYS A 476 9.63 55.73 -17.00
CA LYS A 476 10.08 54.75 -16.00
C LYS A 476 9.59 55.13 -14.61
N GLU A 477 9.72 56.40 -14.23
CA GLU A 477 9.21 56.92 -12.96
C GLU A 477 7.68 56.79 -12.85
N TYR A 478 6.96 57.08 -13.93
CA TYR A 478 5.51 56.94 -13.97
C TYR A 478 5.04 55.50 -13.77
N GLU A 479 5.63 54.53 -14.48
CA GLU A 479 5.29 53.11 -14.30
C GLU A 479 5.73 52.58 -12.92
N ALA A 480 6.85 53.07 -12.37
CA ALA A 480 7.25 52.75 -11.00
C ALA A 480 6.23 53.24 -9.95
N LEU A 481 5.78 54.50 -10.06
CA LEU A 481 4.73 55.07 -9.20
C LEU A 481 3.42 54.29 -9.29
N LYS A 482 3.04 53.91 -10.50
CA LYS A 482 1.85 53.09 -10.74
C LYS A 482 1.97 51.72 -10.08
N LEU A 483 3.14 51.08 -10.15
CA LEU A 483 3.39 49.78 -9.51
C LEU A 483 3.35 49.89 -7.97
N VAL A 484 3.92 50.96 -7.40
CA VAL A 484 3.82 51.25 -5.96
C VAL A 484 2.37 51.45 -5.53
N ASN A 485 1.58 52.23 -6.27
CA ASN A 485 0.16 52.45 -5.99
C ASN A 485 -0.65 51.14 -6.08
N LEU A 486 -0.32 50.25 -7.02
CA LEU A 486 -0.94 48.92 -7.13
C LEU A 486 -0.60 48.04 -5.93
N VAL A 487 0.67 47.99 -5.50
CA VAL A 487 1.09 47.22 -4.32
C VAL A 487 0.45 47.74 -3.04
N ASP A 488 0.41 49.07 -2.84
CA ASP A 488 -0.25 49.71 -1.70
C ASP A 488 -1.76 49.41 -1.68
N LYS A 489 -2.42 49.49 -2.84
CA LYS A 489 -3.84 49.11 -2.97
C LYS A 489 -4.08 47.66 -2.58
N LEU A 490 -3.31 46.71 -3.12
CA LEU A 490 -3.42 45.28 -2.80
C LEU A 490 -3.17 44.99 -1.31
N THR A 491 -2.26 45.75 -0.69
CA THR A 491 -1.94 45.62 0.74
C THR A 491 -3.08 46.16 1.61
N ARG A 492 -3.64 47.34 1.28
CA ARG A 492 -4.76 47.95 2.00
C ARG A 492 -6.06 47.15 1.88
N GLU A 493 -6.31 46.56 0.72
CA GLU A 493 -7.46 45.67 0.50
C GLU A 493 -7.27 44.30 1.17
N GLY A 494 -6.09 44.03 1.76
CA GLY A 494 -5.79 42.80 2.49
C GLY A 494 -5.58 41.58 1.59
N VAL A 495 -5.46 41.78 0.28
CA VAL A 495 -5.24 40.72 -0.72
C VAL A 495 -3.81 40.18 -0.63
N VAL A 496 -2.84 41.06 -0.38
CA VAL A 496 -1.42 40.70 -0.23
C VAL A 496 -0.92 41.19 1.13
N ARG A 497 -0.19 40.36 1.86
CA ARG A 497 0.49 40.75 3.10
C ARG A 497 1.99 40.51 2.94
N PRO A 498 2.83 41.54 3.13
CA PRO A 498 4.28 41.35 3.14
C PRO A 498 4.67 40.41 4.30
N CYS A 499 5.64 39.54 4.07
CA CYS A 499 6.11 38.57 5.05
C CYS A 499 7.64 38.56 5.14
N ARG A 500 8.15 38.25 6.34
CA ARG A 500 9.56 37.92 6.60
C ARG A 500 9.70 36.42 6.91
N ILE A 501 10.93 35.92 6.96
CA ILE A 501 11.20 34.53 7.38
C ILE A 501 11.51 34.53 8.87
N GLY A 502 10.65 33.90 9.66
CA GLY A 502 10.80 33.74 11.11
C GLY A 502 12.06 32.97 11.51
N ALA A 503 12.36 32.95 12.80
CA ALA A 503 13.47 32.17 13.35
C ALA A 503 13.26 30.65 13.18
N ASP A 504 12.01 30.23 13.06
CA ASP A 504 11.58 28.85 12.76
C ASP A 504 11.62 28.51 11.25
N GLY A 505 12.06 29.45 10.41
CA GLY A 505 12.16 29.30 8.96
C GLY A 505 10.82 29.31 8.21
N LYS A 506 9.72 29.72 8.87
CA LYS A 506 8.39 29.87 8.28
C LYS A 506 8.07 31.33 7.92
N PRO A 507 7.11 31.59 7.01
CA PRO A 507 6.74 32.96 6.67
C PRO A 507 5.90 33.58 7.81
N GLU A 508 6.35 34.73 8.31
CA GLU A 508 5.66 35.55 9.31
C GLU A 508 5.21 36.88 8.68
N PRO A 509 3.98 37.36 8.93
CA PRO A 509 3.55 38.68 8.46
C PRO A 509 4.38 39.79 9.12
N VAL A 510 4.75 40.80 8.35
CA VAL A 510 5.35 42.03 8.90
C VAL A 510 4.30 43.11 9.04
N GLU A 511 4.37 43.90 10.13
CA GLU A 511 3.47 45.02 10.37
C GLU A 511 3.93 46.27 9.63
N HIS A 512 5.25 46.43 9.46
CA HIS A 512 5.83 47.57 8.76
C HIS A 512 6.96 47.18 7.80
N VAL A 513 7.01 47.80 6.61
CA VAL A 513 7.98 47.50 5.52
C VAL A 513 9.45 47.68 5.97
N LEU A 514 9.70 48.54 6.96
CA LEU A 514 11.03 48.74 7.54
C LEU A 514 11.59 47.49 8.21
N GLU A 515 10.74 46.56 8.68
CA GLU A 515 11.20 45.29 9.25
C GLU A 515 11.93 44.41 8.23
N LEU A 516 11.61 44.56 6.93
CA LEU A 516 12.25 43.82 5.85
C LEU A 516 13.68 44.32 5.59
N GLN A 517 13.99 45.58 5.91
CA GLN A 517 15.30 46.17 5.67
C GLN A 517 16.40 45.58 6.56
N ASN A 518 16.03 45.11 7.76
CA ASN A 518 16.98 44.50 8.70
C ASN A 518 17.49 43.12 8.23
N GLU A 519 16.78 42.45 7.31
CA GLU A 519 17.14 41.12 6.82
C GLU A 519 17.87 41.11 5.46
N LEU A 520 17.74 42.18 4.66
CA LEU A 520 18.39 42.34 3.35
C LEU A 520 19.91 42.07 3.37
N PRO A 521 20.69 42.55 4.36
CA PRO A 521 22.14 42.30 4.40
C PRO A 521 22.50 40.83 4.61
N ARG A 522 21.63 40.04 5.26
CA ARG A 522 21.91 38.63 5.61
C ARG A 522 21.60 37.65 4.47
N GLN A 523 20.70 38.01 3.55
CA GLN A 523 20.30 37.14 2.43
C GLN A 523 21.26 37.22 1.23
N GLN A 524 22.10 38.26 1.14
CA GLN A 524 23.03 38.47 0.02
C GLN A 524 24.40 37.76 0.19
N TYR A 525 24.72 37.22 1.37
CA TYR A 525 26.04 36.62 1.68
C TYR A 525 26.38 35.28 0.99
N GLY A 526 25.57 34.82 0.03
CA GLY A 526 25.89 33.67 -0.82
C GLY A 526 26.78 34.00 -2.02
N ARG A 527 26.86 35.28 -2.42
CA ARG A 527 27.85 35.78 -3.39
C ARG A 527 29.02 36.36 -2.61
N LYS A 528 30.01 35.53 -2.26
CA LYS A 528 31.35 36.07 -1.99
C LYS A 528 32.02 36.29 -3.33
N ASP A 529 32.30 37.56 -3.60
CA ASP A 529 33.20 38.04 -4.62
C ASP A 529 34.50 37.23 -4.59
N SER A 530 34.82 36.58 -5.70
CA SER A 530 36.14 36.04 -5.99
C SER A 530 36.94 37.00 -6.87
N ASP A 531 36.71 38.31 -6.71
CA ASP A 531 37.50 39.35 -7.35
C ASP A 531 37.99 40.30 -6.27
N SER A 532 39.12 39.95 -5.65
CA SER A 532 40.08 40.85 -4.99
C SER A 532 41.31 40.06 -4.55
N GLU A 533 42.41 40.28 -5.30
CA GLU A 533 43.81 39.79 -5.15
C GLU A 533 44.16 38.36 -5.57
#